data_AF-A0A4Q2DQT7-F1
#
_entry.id   AF-A0A4Q2DQT7-F1
#
_cell.length_a   1.000
_cell.length_b   1.000
_cell.length_c   1.000
_cell.angle_alpha   90.00
_cell.angle_beta   90.00
_cell.angle_gamma   90.00
#
_symmetry.space_group_name_H-M   'P 1'
#
loop_
_entity.id
_entity.type
_entity.pdbx_description
1 polymer ?
#
loop_
_entity_poly.entity_id
_entity_poly.type
_entity_poly.pdbx_seq_one_letter_code
_entity_poly.pdbx_strand_id
1 'polypeptide(L)'
;MLHILSAVAVYVFFKEREPVDLPTILALLVAVPSASITLKNYLNLVNPPPFGTSCLQSFFAFYLVLLSCMMAYRLSSFHPLYKYPGPLLCKVTKLWITWLAYRGKLHLYYKSLHDVYGPIVRIVHARLRRRWNEAFSTKPLKDYQDILVERAQQLCDHLEDLCLRAPGDVATFDLAKWISLFSFDFMGDIAFGGGFELMRDQDAQGIWQRMEKGLTHQSIIQHALWVGVAFQSIPFFSAGMRQFARFAMEQAKRRISTDVKRKDLFYHLYEATADPSNPSSYEAQLSAAVTDSTLIIIAERWLNANSSNTGTNTSSSSSSTSEGDQKFKTDREAFIPFSYGPANCAGKPLALLEVRYVIALLVTRFEFFLPVQASEEEMGIPVDSKKLACQWEDALEDRFVFTKGPLRVSVRSRTNNQGGTGTRTAEED
;
A
#
# COMPACT_ATOMS: atom_id res chain seq x y z
N MET A 1 -38.94 -25.58 -1.94
CA MET A 1 -37.62 -26.23 -2.07
C MET A 1 -36.68 -25.51 -3.05
N LEU A 2 -37.11 -25.17 -4.26
CA LEU A 2 -36.25 -24.51 -5.27
C LEU A 2 -35.53 -23.25 -4.75
N HIS A 3 -36.24 -22.32 -4.08
CA HIS A 3 -35.63 -21.11 -3.50
C HIS A 3 -34.61 -21.38 -2.40
N ILE A 4 -34.76 -22.49 -1.67
CA ILE A 4 -33.85 -22.86 -0.58
C ILE A 4 -32.54 -23.38 -1.21
N LEU A 5 -32.64 -24.26 -2.20
CA LEU A 5 -31.48 -24.80 -2.91
C LEU A 5 -30.71 -23.70 -3.65
N SER A 6 -31.41 -22.78 -4.33
CA SER A 6 -30.75 -21.67 -5.01
C SER A 6 -30.09 -20.69 -4.04
N ALA A 7 -30.71 -20.38 -2.90
CA ALA A 7 -30.09 -19.54 -1.87
C ALA A 7 -28.84 -20.19 -1.24
N VAL A 8 -28.87 -21.50 -0.98
CA VAL A 8 -27.70 -22.23 -0.47
C VAL A 8 -26.58 -22.29 -1.51
N ALA A 9 -26.89 -22.54 -2.78
CA ALA A 9 -25.90 -22.54 -3.86
C ALA A 9 -25.24 -21.16 -4.02
N VAL A 10 -26.04 -20.08 -3.99
CA VAL A 10 -25.53 -18.71 -4.00
C VAL A 10 -24.66 -18.44 -2.77
N TYR A 11 -25.08 -18.88 -1.57
CA TYR A 11 -24.27 -18.75 -0.36
C TYR A 11 -22.90 -19.43 -0.48
N VAL A 12 -22.86 -20.67 -0.98
CA VAL A 12 -21.59 -21.41 -1.18
C VAL A 12 -20.72 -20.69 -2.19
N PHE A 13 -21.30 -20.19 -3.30
CA PHE A 13 -20.57 -19.40 -4.28
C PHE A 13 -19.96 -18.12 -3.67
N PHE A 14 -20.73 -17.38 -2.87
CA PHE A 14 -20.23 -16.20 -2.16
C PHE A 14 -19.11 -16.54 -1.17
N LYS A 15 -19.19 -17.71 -0.52
CA LYS A 15 -18.18 -18.18 0.43
C LYS A 15 -16.86 -18.57 -0.26
N GLU A 16 -16.91 -19.17 -1.44
CA GLU A 16 -15.72 -19.68 -2.13
C GLU A 16 -15.04 -18.64 -3.03
N ARG A 17 -15.84 -17.81 -3.73
CA ARG A 17 -15.32 -16.92 -4.79
C ARG A 17 -15.27 -15.44 -4.43
N GLU A 18 -15.96 -15.04 -3.35
CA GLU A 18 -16.04 -13.64 -2.89
C GLU A 18 -16.16 -12.61 -4.05
N PRO A 19 -17.21 -12.69 -4.90
CA PRO A 19 -17.33 -11.81 -6.05
C PRO A 19 -17.41 -10.35 -5.60
N VAL A 20 -16.54 -9.51 -6.14
CA VAL A 20 -16.47 -8.06 -5.84
C VAL A 20 -17.09 -7.21 -6.94
N ASP A 21 -17.37 -7.80 -8.09
CA ASP A 21 -17.91 -7.13 -9.25
C ASP A 21 -19.43 -7.00 -9.17
N LEU A 22 -19.89 -5.74 -9.26
CA LEU A 22 -21.30 -5.39 -9.18
C LEU A 22 -22.22 -6.20 -10.14
N PRO A 23 -21.87 -6.46 -11.42
CA PRO A 23 -22.75 -7.23 -12.29
C PRO A 23 -22.94 -8.69 -11.83
N THR A 24 -21.90 -9.38 -11.36
CA THR A 24 -22.04 -10.74 -10.82
C THR A 24 -22.83 -10.74 -9.52
N ILE A 25 -22.63 -9.76 -8.64
CA ILE A 25 -23.42 -9.61 -7.41
C ILE A 25 -24.91 -9.41 -7.75
N LEU A 26 -25.22 -8.51 -8.68
CA LEU A 26 -26.59 -8.25 -9.13
C LEU A 26 -27.21 -9.49 -9.80
N ALA A 27 -26.44 -10.21 -10.63
CA ALA A 27 -26.90 -11.45 -11.23
C ALA A 27 -27.25 -12.52 -10.18
N LEU A 28 -26.39 -12.72 -9.17
CA LEU A 28 -26.61 -13.71 -8.12
C LEU A 28 -27.75 -13.35 -7.17
N LEU A 29 -27.91 -12.07 -6.83
CA LEU A 29 -28.91 -11.62 -5.86
C LEU A 29 -30.27 -11.27 -6.48
N VAL A 30 -30.32 -10.91 -7.76
CA VAL A 30 -31.56 -10.49 -8.44
C VAL A 30 -31.99 -11.50 -9.50
N ALA A 31 -31.08 -11.95 -10.37
CA ALA A 31 -31.45 -12.83 -11.49
C ALA A 31 -31.75 -14.26 -11.04
N VAL A 32 -31.00 -14.82 -10.08
CA VAL A 32 -31.24 -16.18 -9.54
C VAL A 32 -32.60 -16.35 -8.86
N PRO A 33 -33.03 -15.47 -7.93
CA PRO A 33 -34.38 -15.56 -7.37
C PRO A 33 -35.47 -15.30 -8.43
N SER A 34 -35.22 -14.41 -9.40
CA SER A 34 -36.14 -14.17 -10.52
C SER A 34 -36.33 -15.40 -11.41
N ALA A 35 -35.24 -16.09 -11.78
CA ALA A 35 -35.30 -17.32 -12.55
C ALA A 35 -35.99 -18.45 -11.78
N SER A 36 -35.78 -18.52 -10.46
CA SER A 36 -36.46 -19.49 -9.59
C SER A 36 -37.98 -19.26 -9.56
N ILE A 37 -38.45 -18.01 -9.64
CA ILE A 37 -39.88 -17.66 -9.75
C ILE A 37 -40.44 -18.12 -11.10
N THR A 38 -39.77 -17.78 -12.21
CA THR A 38 -40.21 -18.15 -13.56
C THR A 38 -40.31 -19.67 -13.72
N LEU A 39 -39.34 -20.41 -13.20
CA LEU A 39 -39.35 -21.88 -13.24
C LEU A 39 -40.46 -22.49 -12.39
N LYS A 40 -40.73 -21.94 -11.19
CA LYS A 40 -41.82 -22.38 -10.33
C LYS A 40 -43.20 -22.11 -10.97
N ASN A 41 -43.36 -20.96 -11.62
CA ASN A 41 -44.58 -20.60 -12.34
C ASN A 41 -44.77 -21.47 -13.60
N TYR A 42 -43.69 -21.80 -14.32
CA TYR A 42 -43.72 -22.68 -15.49
C TYR A 42 -44.11 -24.12 -15.13
N LEU A 43 -43.64 -24.63 -13.99
CA LEU A 43 -43.91 -26.00 -13.54
C LEU A 43 -45.34 -26.20 -12.97
N ASN A 44 -46.17 -25.15 -12.91
CA ASN A 44 -47.63 -25.23 -12.66
C ASN A 44 -48.08 -26.17 -11.52
N LEU A 45 -47.37 -26.17 -10.38
CA LEU A 45 -47.63 -27.14 -9.31
C LEU A 45 -48.70 -26.74 -8.28
N VAL A 46 -49.15 -25.48 -8.23
CA VAL A 46 -50.22 -25.02 -7.30
C VAL A 46 -50.90 -23.78 -7.87
N ASN A 47 -52.22 -23.64 -7.71
CA ASN A 47 -53.03 -22.44 -8.02
C ASN A 47 -52.21 -21.14 -7.83
N PRO A 48 -51.90 -20.39 -8.91
CA PRO A 48 -50.94 -19.29 -8.81
C PRO A 48 -51.56 -18.13 -8.01
N PRO A 49 -50.95 -17.72 -6.89
CA PRO A 49 -51.32 -16.46 -6.24
C PRO A 49 -51.02 -15.30 -7.20
N PRO A 50 -51.62 -14.11 -6.98
CA PRO A 50 -51.34 -12.92 -7.77
C PRO A 50 -49.83 -12.70 -7.93
N PHE A 51 -49.38 -12.43 -9.15
CA PHE A 51 -47.95 -12.36 -9.51
C PHE A 51 -47.09 -11.57 -8.51
N GLY A 52 -47.58 -10.41 -8.03
CA GLY A 52 -46.87 -9.58 -7.06
C GLY A 52 -46.60 -10.27 -5.72
N THR A 53 -47.57 -11.03 -5.20
CA THR A 53 -47.41 -11.76 -3.92
C THR A 53 -46.45 -12.93 -4.05
N SER A 54 -46.46 -13.63 -5.19
CA SER A 54 -45.51 -14.70 -5.52
C SER A 54 -44.08 -14.20 -5.64
N CYS A 55 -43.88 -13.00 -6.22
CA CYS A 55 -42.58 -12.34 -6.28
C CYS A 55 -42.07 -11.97 -4.89
N LEU A 56 -42.87 -11.24 -4.10
CA LEU A 56 -42.50 -10.84 -2.74
C LEU A 56 -42.15 -12.05 -1.86
N GLN A 57 -42.98 -13.09 -1.87
CA GLN A 57 -42.74 -14.31 -1.09
C GLN A 57 -41.45 -15.02 -1.51
N SER A 58 -41.14 -15.06 -2.80
CA SER A 58 -39.97 -15.77 -3.32
C SER A 58 -38.66 -15.03 -3.02
N PHE A 59 -38.64 -13.70 -3.21
CA PHE A 59 -37.51 -12.87 -2.81
C PHE A 59 -37.30 -12.91 -1.29
N PHE A 60 -38.38 -12.78 -0.51
CA PHE A 60 -38.32 -12.86 0.95
C PHE A 60 -37.77 -14.21 1.41
N ALA A 61 -38.28 -15.32 0.89
CA ALA A 61 -37.80 -16.66 1.23
C ALA A 61 -36.33 -16.87 0.85
N PHE A 62 -35.92 -16.41 -0.34
CA PHE A 62 -34.53 -16.49 -0.79
C PHE A 62 -33.59 -15.72 0.14
N TYR A 63 -33.90 -14.46 0.46
CA TYR A 63 -33.07 -13.64 1.35
C TYR A 63 -33.06 -14.15 2.78
N LEU A 64 -34.21 -14.63 3.29
CA LEU A 64 -34.29 -15.21 4.62
C LEU A 64 -33.38 -16.43 4.74
N VAL A 65 -33.39 -17.34 3.75
CA VAL A 65 -32.49 -18.50 3.73
C VAL A 65 -31.04 -18.05 3.62
N LEU A 66 -30.72 -17.14 2.71
CA LEU A 66 -29.36 -16.61 2.52
C LEU A 66 -28.80 -16.00 3.83
N LEU A 67 -29.59 -15.15 4.49
CA LEU A 67 -29.22 -14.53 5.78
C LEU A 67 -29.11 -15.57 6.88
N SER A 68 -30.01 -16.57 6.93
CA SER A 68 -29.95 -17.65 7.91
C SER A 68 -28.69 -18.50 7.76
N CYS A 69 -28.30 -18.87 6.52
CA CYS A 69 -27.05 -19.58 6.24
C CYS A 69 -25.83 -18.76 6.65
N MET A 70 -25.83 -17.46 6.34
CA MET A 70 -24.76 -16.54 6.74
C MET A 70 -24.65 -16.44 8.28
N MET A 71 -25.78 -16.29 8.99
CA MET A 71 -25.82 -16.24 10.45
C MET A 71 -25.34 -17.55 11.07
N ALA A 72 -25.87 -18.68 10.59
CA ALA A 72 -25.51 -20.01 11.05
C ALA A 72 -24.01 -20.26 10.91
N TYR A 73 -23.41 -19.92 9.76
CA TYR A 73 -21.97 -20.06 9.58
C TYR A 73 -21.17 -19.11 10.48
N ARG A 74 -21.52 -17.83 10.57
CA ARG A 74 -20.75 -16.83 11.35
C ARG A 74 -20.79 -17.04 12.87
N LEU A 75 -21.85 -17.69 13.35
CA LEU A 75 -22.05 -18.05 14.75
C LEU A 75 -21.62 -19.50 15.07
N SER A 76 -21.40 -20.34 14.06
CA SER A 76 -20.97 -21.72 14.25
C SER A 76 -19.49 -21.81 14.65
N SER A 77 -19.15 -22.90 15.34
CA SER A 77 -17.77 -23.29 15.70
C SER A 77 -16.86 -23.51 14.49
N PHE A 78 -17.43 -23.78 13.31
CA PHE A 78 -16.66 -23.91 12.07
C PHE A 78 -16.10 -22.57 11.55
N HIS A 79 -16.55 -21.43 12.10
CA HIS A 79 -16.02 -20.14 11.71
C HIS A 79 -14.64 -19.89 12.35
N PRO A 80 -13.59 -19.51 11.58
CA PRO A 80 -12.23 -19.30 12.12
C PRO A 80 -12.13 -18.29 13.27
N LEU A 81 -13.13 -17.38 13.37
CA LEU A 81 -13.23 -16.36 14.42
C LEU A 81 -14.19 -16.71 15.57
N TYR A 82 -14.72 -17.93 15.66
CA TYR A 82 -15.69 -18.30 16.69
C TYR A 82 -15.12 -18.18 18.12
N LYS A 83 -13.83 -18.54 18.29
CA LYS A 83 -13.12 -18.51 19.57
C LYS A 83 -13.01 -17.11 20.20
N TYR A 84 -13.17 -16.04 19.42
CA TYR A 84 -13.00 -14.67 19.91
C TYR A 84 -14.32 -14.09 20.44
N PRO A 85 -14.32 -13.57 21.68
CA PRO A 85 -15.50 -12.99 22.29
C PRO A 85 -15.89 -11.67 21.60
N GLY A 86 -17.19 -11.34 21.68
CA GLY A 86 -17.72 -10.08 21.17
C GLY A 86 -19.25 -10.09 21.00
N PRO A 87 -19.86 -8.92 20.80
CA PRO A 87 -21.31 -8.79 20.67
C PRO A 87 -21.86 -9.54 19.45
N LEU A 88 -23.05 -10.15 19.59
CA LEU A 88 -23.68 -10.94 18.53
C LEU A 88 -23.91 -10.13 17.24
N LEU A 89 -24.34 -8.87 17.36
CA LEU A 89 -24.53 -7.96 16.22
C LEU A 89 -23.23 -7.77 15.42
N CYS A 90 -22.10 -7.57 16.10
CA CYS A 90 -20.80 -7.40 15.45
C CYS A 90 -20.24 -8.71 14.87
N LYS A 91 -20.69 -9.88 15.36
CA LYS A 91 -20.35 -11.18 14.77
C LYS A 91 -21.09 -11.42 13.44
N VAL A 92 -22.32 -10.90 13.32
CA VAL A 92 -23.20 -11.14 12.18
C VAL A 92 -23.09 -10.06 11.11
N THR A 93 -23.00 -8.78 11.46
CA THR A 93 -23.02 -7.66 10.50
C THR A 93 -22.03 -6.56 10.83
N LYS A 94 -21.57 -5.85 9.79
CA LYS A 94 -20.72 -4.66 9.92
C LYS A 94 -21.54 -3.36 10.06
N LEU A 95 -22.85 -3.39 9.79
CA LEU A 95 -23.70 -2.19 9.74
C LEU A 95 -23.66 -1.37 11.03
N TRP A 96 -23.65 -2.03 12.19
CA TRP A 96 -23.53 -1.36 13.49
C TRP A 96 -22.20 -0.58 13.63
N ILE A 97 -21.09 -1.20 13.24
CA ILE A 97 -19.75 -0.58 13.28
C ILE A 97 -19.69 0.58 12.29
N THR A 98 -20.26 0.44 11.10
CA THR A 98 -20.36 1.51 10.10
C THR A 98 -21.14 2.71 10.63
N TRP A 99 -22.29 2.48 11.28
CA TRP A 99 -23.07 3.55 11.90
C TRP A 99 -22.31 4.26 13.03
N LEU A 100 -21.58 3.50 13.85
CA LEU A 100 -20.75 4.04 14.92
C LEU A 100 -19.55 4.85 14.40
N ALA A 101 -18.95 4.40 13.29
CA ALA A 101 -17.90 5.10 12.58
C ALA A 101 -18.40 6.43 12.00
N TYR A 102 -19.61 6.43 11.42
CA TYR A 102 -20.28 7.64 10.94
C TYR A 102 -20.49 8.68 12.05
N ARG A 103 -20.76 8.23 13.29
CA ARG A 103 -20.88 9.10 14.46
C ARG A 103 -19.54 9.57 15.04
N GLY A 104 -18.40 9.10 14.51
CA GLY A 104 -17.04 9.43 14.95
C GLY A 104 -16.62 8.81 16.29
N LYS A 105 -17.47 7.97 16.92
CA LYS A 105 -17.25 7.45 18.29
C LYS A 105 -16.74 6.00 18.31
N LEU A 106 -16.25 5.49 17.18
CA LEU A 106 -15.84 4.09 17.04
C LEU A 106 -14.73 3.69 18.03
N HIS A 107 -13.77 4.57 18.28
CA HIS A 107 -12.64 4.32 19.19
C HIS A 107 -13.11 4.12 20.65
N LEU A 108 -14.13 4.86 21.11
CA LEU A 108 -14.70 4.69 22.46
C LEU A 108 -15.41 3.35 22.60
N TYR A 109 -16.09 2.91 21.54
CA TYR A 109 -16.75 1.62 21.51
C TYR A 109 -15.75 0.46 21.49
N TYR A 110 -14.65 0.57 20.73
CA TYR A 110 -13.60 -0.45 20.81
C TYR A 110 -12.97 -0.50 22.19
N LYS A 111 -12.73 0.65 22.83
CA LYS A 111 -12.27 0.69 24.22
C LYS A 111 -13.23 -0.05 25.16
N SER A 112 -14.52 0.27 25.13
CA SER A 112 -15.49 -0.40 26.01
C SER A 112 -15.63 -1.90 25.75
N LEU A 113 -15.43 -2.33 24.50
CA LEU A 113 -15.39 -3.76 24.19
C LEU A 113 -14.16 -4.45 24.80
N HIS A 114 -13.00 -3.79 24.81
CA HIS A 114 -11.82 -4.32 25.48
C HIS A 114 -11.97 -4.35 27.01
N ASP A 115 -12.68 -3.38 27.58
CA ASP A 115 -12.98 -3.36 29.02
C ASP A 115 -13.87 -4.56 29.43
N VAL A 116 -14.80 -4.99 28.58
CA VAL A 116 -15.75 -6.09 28.87
C VAL A 116 -15.22 -7.47 28.47
N TYR A 117 -14.61 -7.59 27.29
CA TYR A 117 -14.22 -8.87 26.70
C TYR A 117 -12.72 -9.15 26.80
N GLY A 118 -11.95 -8.22 27.37
CA GLY A 118 -10.53 -8.35 27.62
C GLY A 118 -9.63 -7.91 26.45
N PRO A 119 -8.35 -8.32 26.44
CA PRO A 119 -7.35 -7.78 25.53
C PRO A 119 -7.61 -8.08 24.06
N ILE A 120 -8.43 -9.09 23.74
CA ILE A 120 -8.70 -9.51 22.37
C ILE A 120 -10.21 -9.57 22.11
N VAL A 121 -10.68 -8.69 21.23
CA VAL A 121 -12.06 -8.67 20.73
C VAL A 121 -12.06 -8.93 19.23
N ARG A 122 -13.12 -9.57 18.73
CA ARG A 122 -13.31 -9.84 17.29
C ARG A 122 -13.44 -8.53 16.48
N ILE A 123 -12.31 -7.93 16.13
CA ILE A 123 -12.18 -6.79 15.22
C ILE A 123 -11.26 -7.24 14.08
N VAL A 124 -11.75 -7.18 12.83
CA VAL A 124 -11.00 -7.69 11.66
C VAL A 124 -9.62 -7.03 11.56
N HIS A 125 -9.55 -5.72 11.82
CA HIS A 125 -8.31 -4.95 11.86
C HIS A 125 -7.34 -5.45 12.92
N ALA A 126 -7.79 -5.68 14.16
CA ALA A 126 -6.91 -6.10 15.26
C ALA A 126 -6.25 -7.47 14.97
N ARG A 127 -6.98 -8.41 14.37
CA ARG A 127 -6.44 -9.70 13.95
C ARG A 127 -5.43 -9.56 12.82
N LEU A 128 -5.75 -8.78 11.78
CA LEU A 128 -4.82 -8.54 10.67
C LEU A 128 -3.56 -7.88 11.21
N ARG A 129 -3.73 -6.83 12.01
CA ARG A 129 -2.65 -6.05 12.60
C ARG A 129 -1.69 -6.89 13.44
N ARG A 130 -2.17 -7.90 14.15
CA ARG A 130 -1.31 -8.79 14.95
C ARG A 130 -0.23 -9.46 14.09
N ARG A 131 -0.60 -10.07 12.97
CA ARG A 131 0.35 -10.74 12.05
C ARG A 131 1.39 -9.76 11.51
N TRP A 132 0.92 -8.58 11.11
CA TRP A 132 1.79 -7.50 10.65
C TRP A 132 2.75 -6.99 11.74
N ASN A 133 2.30 -6.89 13.00
CA ASN A 133 3.18 -6.54 14.13
C ASN A 133 4.23 -7.63 14.39
N GLU A 134 3.85 -8.90 14.28
CA GLU A 134 4.77 -10.03 14.45
C GLU A 134 5.83 -10.02 13.34
N ALA A 135 5.43 -9.81 12.09
CA ALA A 135 6.32 -9.75 10.92
C ALA A 135 7.25 -8.52 10.88
N PHE A 136 6.90 -7.43 11.59
CA PHE A 136 7.76 -6.25 11.77
C PHE A 136 8.34 -6.14 13.20
N SER A 137 8.36 -7.25 13.94
CA SER A 137 9.02 -7.32 15.24
C SER A 137 10.55 -7.35 15.11
N THR A 138 11.26 -7.21 16.22
CA THR A 138 12.72 -7.09 16.24
C THR A 138 13.47 -8.29 15.64
N LYS A 139 12.87 -9.49 15.66
CA LYS A 139 13.50 -10.71 15.15
C LYS A 139 13.47 -10.77 13.61
N PRO A 140 12.31 -10.69 12.92
CA PRO A 140 12.25 -10.58 11.46
C PRO A 140 13.04 -9.40 10.87
N LEU A 141 13.09 -8.26 11.56
CA LEU A 141 13.85 -7.09 11.08
C LEU A 141 15.33 -7.38 10.83
N LYS A 142 15.93 -8.34 11.56
CA LYS A 142 17.32 -8.77 11.30
C LYS A 142 17.44 -9.48 9.95
N ASP A 143 16.47 -10.30 9.58
CA ASP A 143 16.46 -11.00 8.30
C ASP A 143 16.32 -9.99 7.13
N TYR A 144 15.56 -8.90 7.34
CA TYR A 144 15.41 -7.84 6.33
C TYR A 144 16.65 -6.95 6.22
N GLN A 145 17.48 -6.86 7.26
CA GLN A 145 18.70 -6.07 7.25
C GLN A 145 19.69 -6.59 6.21
N ASP A 146 19.81 -7.90 6.06
CA ASP A 146 20.73 -8.49 5.07
C ASP A 146 20.31 -8.10 3.63
N ILE A 147 19.00 -8.12 3.36
CA ILE A 147 18.42 -7.68 2.08
C ILE A 147 18.71 -6.17 1.86
N LEU A 148 18.51 -5.37 2.91
CA LEU A 148 18.72 -3.93 2.87
C LEU A 148 20.18 -3.59 2.55
N VAL A 149 21.12 -4.28 3.18
CA VAL A 149 22.56 -4.08 2.97
C VAL A 149 22.94 -4.35 1.52
N GLU A 150 22.48 -5.48 0.96
CA GLU A 150 22.74 -5.86 -0.44
C GLU A 150 22.20 -4.80 -1.42
N ARG A 151 20.95 -4.36 -1.24
CA ARG A 151 20.35 -3.36 -2.15
C ARG A 151 20.92 -1.97 -2.00
N ALA A 152 21.25 -1.56 -0.79
CA ALA A 152 21.86 -0.25 -0.54
C ALA A 152 23.30 -0.21 -1.09
N GLN A 153 24.02 -1.33 -1.07
CA GLN A 153 25.30 -1.46 -1.75
C GLN A 153 25.13 -1.32 -3.26
N GLN A 154 24.15 -2.02 -3.87
CA GLN A 154 23.86 -1.88 -5.30
C GLN A 154 23.55 -0.44 -5.70
N LEU A 155 22.78 0.30 -4.88
CA LEU A 155 22.55 1.72 -5.08
C LEU A 155 23.86 2.50 -5.09
N CYS A 156 24.75 2.28 -4.11
CA CYS A 156 26.04 2.96 -4.03
C CYS A 156 26.95 2.62 -5.22
N ASP A 157 27.03 1.35 -5.61
CA ASP A 157 27.85 0.90 -6.74
C ASP A 157 27.37 1.57 -8.04
N HIS A 158 26.05 1.74 -8.20
CA HIS A 158 25.49 2.47 -9.34
C HIS A 158 25.86 3.96 -9.32
N LEU A 159 25.78 4.60 -8.15
CA LEU A 159 26.15 6.01 -8.02
C LEU A 159 27.66 6.23 -8.24
N GLU A 160 28.52 5.31 -7.78
CA GLU A 160 29.95 5.33 -8.04
C GLU A 160 30.26 5.19 -9.54
N ASP A 161 29.60 4.26 -10.24
CA ASP A 161 29.75 4.11 -11.69
C ASP A 161 29.31 5.37 -12.46
N LEU A 162 28.24 6.05 -12.01
CA LEU A 162 27.84 7.34 -12.58
C LEU A 162 28.90 8.42 -12.38
N CYS A 163 29.51 8.50 -11.19
CA CYS A 163 30.61 9.43 -10.92
C CYS A 163 31.83 9.15 -11.82
N LEU A 164 32.21 7.89 -11.99
CA LEU A 164 33.36 7.48 -12.82
C LEU A 164 33.17 7.80 -14.31
N ARG A 165 31.93 7.77 -14.80
CA ARG A 165 31.60 8.09 -16.20
C ARG A 165 31.41 9.60 -16.45
N ALA A 166 31.33 10.41 -15.41
CA ALA A 166 31.07 11.84 -15.54
C ALA A 166 32.37 12.65 -15.73
N PRO A 167 32.35 13.68 -16.58
CA PRO A 167 33.50 14.58 -16.72
C PRO A 167 33.77 15.31 -15.40
N GLY A 168 35.01 15.20 -14.90
CA GLY A 168 35.44 15.85 -13.64
C GLY A 168 35.03 15.13 -12.35
N ASP A 169 34.73 13.83 -12.40
CA ASP A 169 34.32 13.00 -11.25
C ASP A 169 33.06 13.49 -10.51
N VAL A 170 32.26 14.35 -11.16
CA VAL A 170 31.02 14.90 -10.61
C VAL A 170 29.84 14.52 -11.50
N ALA A 171 29.00 13.60 -11.03
CA ALA A 171 27.80 13.17 -11.73
C ALA A 171 26.59 13.98 -11.27
N THR A 172 25.76 14.45 -12.21
CA THR A 172 24.48 15.10 -11.90
C THR A 172 23.32 14.19 -12.27
N PHE A 173 22.44 13.89 -11.31
CA PHE A 173 21.30 13.00 -11.51
C PHE A 173 20.11 13.36 -10.60
N ASP A 174 18.96 12.75 -10.87
CA ASP A 174 17.76 12.86 -10.03
C ASP A 174 17.80 11.85 -8.88
N LEU A 175 18.16 12.32 -7.68
CA LEU A 175 18.25 11.47 -6.49
C LEU A 175 16.87 10.96 -6.06
N ALA A 176 15.81 11.75 -6.23
CA ALA A 176 14.46 11.32 -5.86
C ALA A 176 14.01 10.13 -6.71
N LYS A 177 14.39 10.10 -8.00
CA LYS A 177 14.21 8.92 -8.87
C LYS A 177 14.95 7.71 -8.33
N TRP A 178 16.25 7.80 -8.08
CA TRP A 178 17.07 6.66 -7.65
C TRP A 178 16.63 6.08 -6.30
N ILE A 179 16.30 6.93 -5.32
CA ILE A 179 15.76 6.47 -4.04
C ILE A 179 14.42 5.74 -4.24
N SER A 180 13.58 6.20 -5.17
CA SER A 180 12.29 5.54 -5.43
C SER A 180 12.44 4.18 -6.12
N LEU A 181 13.41 4.04 -7.03
CA LEU A 181 13.73 2.74 -7.66
C LEU A 181 14.31 1.78 -6.62
N PHE A 182 15.22 2.27 -5.77
CA PHE A 182 15.79 1.51 -4.66
C PHE A 182 14.72 0.98 -3.71
N SER A 183 13.83 1.84 -3.19
CA SER A 183 12.79 1.41 -2.24
C SER A 183 11.82 0.41 -2.88
N PHE A 184 11.53 0.55 -4.19
CA PHE A 184 10.67 -0.42 -4.89
C PHE A 184 11.33 -1.80 -5.02
N ASP A 185 12.60 -1.85 -5.43
CA ASP A 185 13.35 -3.11 -5.54
C ASP A 185 13.54 -3.74 -4.16
N PHE A 186 13.90 -2.94 -3.15
CA PHE A 186 14.03 -3.39 -1.77
C PHE A 186 12.71 -4.00 -1.26
N MET A 187 11.58 -3.32 -1.45
CA MET A 187 10.28 -3.87 -1.08
C MET A 187 9.93 -5.13 -1.87
N GLY A 188 10.31 -5.22 -3.13
CA GLY A 188 10.16 -6.45 -3.93
C GLY A 188 10.92 -7.63 -3.35
N ASP A 189 12.17 -7.39 -2.94
CA ASP A 189 13.03 -8.39 -2.31
C ASP A 189 12.46 -8.86 -0.97
N ILE A 190 12.04 -7.94 -0.10
CA ILE A 190 11.47 -8.35 1.19
C ILE A 190 10.10 -9.01 1.01
N ALA A 191 9.30 -8.58 0.03
CA ALA A 191 7.92 -9.04 -0.09
C ALA A 191 7.79 -10.37 -0.81
N PHE A 192 8.59 -10.57 -1.85
CA PHE A 192 8.41 -11.66 -2.81
C PHE A 192 9.71 -12.39 -3.14
N GLY A 193 10.79 -12.16 -2.39
CA GLY A 193 12.12 -12.71 -2.70
C GLY A 193 12.70 -12.17 -4.01
N GLY A 194 12.28 -10.97 -4.41
CA GLY A 194 12.81 -10.20 -5.53
C GLY A 194 11.88 -10.16 -6.72
N GLY A 195 12.41 -10.00 -7.92
CA GLY A 195 11.66 -9.96 -9.19
C GLY A 195 11.46 -8.56 -9.77
N PHE A 196 11.89 -7.52 -9.06
CA PHE A 196 12.02 -6.16 -9.57
C PHE A 196 13.51 -5.81 -9.54
N GLU A 197 14.04 -5.35 -10.67
CA GLU A 197 15.43 -4.92 -10.83
C GLU A 197 15.45 -3.53 -11.48
N LEU A 198 14.57 -2.65 -11.00
CA LEU A 198 14.38 -1.30 -11.53
C LEU A 198 15.63 -0.43 -11.42
N MET A 199 16.51 -0.65 -10.44
CA MET A 199 17.80 0.05 -10.39
C MET A 199 18.73 -0.36 -11.54
N ARG A 200 18.70 -1.64 -11.96
CA ARG A 200 19.56 -2.15 -13.04
C ARG A 200 18.93 -1.91 -14.42
N ASP A 201 17.67 -2.30 -14.57
CA ASP A 201 16.98 -2.37 -15.85
C ASP A 201 16.12 -1.11 -16.13
N GLN A 202 16.03 -0.19 -15.16
CA GLN A 202 15.08 0.92 -15.16
C GLN A 202 13.62 0.43 -15.25
N ASP A 203 12.66 1.35 -15.36
CA ASP A 203 11.24 1.01 -15.54
C ASP A 203 10.92 0.63 -17.00
N ALA A 204 11.68 -0.30 -17.60
CA ALA A 204 11.52 -0.71 -18.99
C ALA A 204 10.12 -1.27 -19.30
N GLN A 205 9.48 -1.88 -18.30
CA GLN A 205 8.14 -2.47 -18.41
C GLN A 205 7.01 -1.50 -18.02
N GLY A 206 7.33 -0.28 -17.58
CA GLY A 206 6.36 0.72 -17.14
C GLY A 206 5.57 0.30 -15.89
N ILE A 207 6.12 -0.57 -15.04
CA ILE A 207 5.49 -1.08 -13.82
C ILE A 207 5.28 0.09 -12.86
N TRP A 208 6.31 0.92 -12.67
CA TRP A 208 6.27 2.07 -11.79
C TRP A 208 5.23 3.09 -12.26
N GLN A 209 5.25 3.47 -13.54
CA GLN A 209 4.28 4.44 -14.07
C GLN A 209 2.83 3.97 -13.98
N ARG A 210 2.57 2.66 -14.18
CA ARG A 210 1.23 2.08 -14.06
C ARG A 210 0.74 2.11 -12.62
N MET A 211 1.60 1.77 -11.66
CA MET A 211 1.30 1.87 -10.24
C MET A 211 1.00 3.33 -9.85
N GLU A 212 1.84 4.28 -10.28
CA GLU A 212 1.69 5.69 -9.97
C GLU A 212 0.33 6.24 -10.44
N LYS A 213 -0.02 6.02 -11.71
CA LYS A 213 -1.31 6.45 -12.28
C LYS A 213 -2.50 5.83 -11.55
N GLY A 214 -2.44 4.54 -11.22
CA GLY A 214 -3.51 3.84 -10.53
C GLY A 214 -3.79 4.41 -9.13
N LEU A 215 -2.73 4.77 -8.42
CA LEU A 215 -2.83 5.21 -7.03
C LEU A 215 -3.06 6.73 -6.88
N THR A 216 -2.58 7.59 -7.80
CA THR A 216 -2.92 9.02 -7.80
C THR A 216 -4.42 9.22 -7.96
N HIS A 217 -5.05 8.43 -8.83
CA HIS A 217 -6.50 8.47 -9.00
C HIS A 217 -7.24 8.03 -7.72
N GLN A 218 -6.75 6.98 -7.06
CA GLN A 218 -7.30 6.51 -5.79
C GLN A 218 -7.13 7.53 -4.65
N SER A 219 -6.01 8.26 -4.64
CA SER A 219 -5.69 9.25 -3.61
C SER A 219 -6.66 10.44 -3.60
N ILE A 220 -7.19 10.83 -4.77
CA ILE A 220 -8.21 11.86 -4.90
C ILE A 220 -9.59 11.32 -4.49
N ILE A 221 -9.93 10.10 -4.93
CA ILE A 221 -11.25 9.49 -4.72
C ILE A 221 -11.56 9.25 -3.24
N GLN A 222 -10.57 8.92 -2.42
CA GLN A 222 -10.79 8.59 -1.01
C GLN A 222 -11.27 9.78 -0.15
N HIS A 223 -11.06 11.03 -0.60
CA HIS A 223 -11.59 12.22 0.07
C HIS A 223 -13.11 12.33 -0.09
N ALA A 224 -13.69 11.69 -1.11
CA ALA A 224 -15.14 11.60 -1.33
C ALA A 224 -15.68 10.30 -0.72
N LEU A 225 -15.78 10.27 0.61
CA LEU A 225 -16.03 9.08 1.45
C LEU A 225 -17.21 8.17 1.00
N TRP A 226 -18.24 8.73 0.37
CA TRP A 226 -19.44 8.02 -0.08
C TRP A 226 -19.44 7.73 -1.59
N VAL A 227 -18.68 8.51 -2.35
CA VAL A 227 -18.57 8.40 -3.81
C VAL A 227 -17.53 7.35 -4.20
N GLY A 228 -16.50 7.12 -3.36
CA GLY A 228 -15.42 6.19 -3.66
C GLY A 228 -15.85 4.74 -3.89
N VAL A 229 -16.84 4.24 -3.15
CA VAL A 229 -17.37 2.88 -3.34
C VAL A 229 -18.13 2.75 -4.68
N ALA A 230 -18.90 3.77 -5.03
CA ALA A 230 -19.61 3.82 -6.31
C ALA A 230 -18.65 3.97 -7.49
N PHE A 231 -17.61 4.81 -7.36
CA PHE A 231 -16.61 5.03 -8.39
C PHE A 231 -15.67 3.84 -8.61
N GLN A 232 -15.33 3.10 -7.55
CA GLN A 232 -14.58 1.83 -7.68
C GLN A 232 -15.37 0.76 -8.45
N SER A 233 -16.70 0.86 -8.48
CA SER A 233 -17.56 -0.04 -9.26
C SER A 233 -17.58 0.30 -10.76
N ILE A 234 -17.08 1.47 -11.16
CA ILE A 234 -16.99 1.88 -12.56
C ILE A 234 -15.70 1.32 -13.18
N PRO A 235 -15.78 0.52 -14.25
CA PRO A 235 -14.61 -0.15 -14.83
C PRO A 235 -13.50 0.80 -15.30
N PHE A 236 -13.85 1.98 -15.80
CA PHE A 236 -12.90 2.96 -16.31
C PHE A 236 -11.96 3.51 -15.21
N PHE A 237 -12.52 3.95 -14.08
CA PHE A 237 -11.76 4.53 -12.98
C PHE A 237 -11.00 3.49 -12.14
N SER A 238 -11.53 2.27 -12.05
CA SER A 238 -10.88 1.16 -11.35
C SER A 238 -9.86 0.40 -12.20
N ALA A 239 -9.71 0.71 -13.49
CA ALA A 239 -8.85 -0.05 -14.41
C ALA A 239 -7.38 -0.09 -13.96
N GLY A 240 -6.81 1.06 -13.60
CA GLY A 240 -5.41 1.15 -13.14
C GLY A 240 -5.17 0.39 -11.84
N MET A 241 -6.09 0.51 -10.87
CA MET A 241 -6.05 -0.25 -9.63
C MET A 241 -6.21 -1.76 -9.91
N ARG A 242 -7.20 -2.19 -10.71
CA ARG A 242 -7.35 -3.60 -11.07
C ARG A 242 -6.12 -4.18 -11.78
N GLN A 243 -5.45 -3.40 -12.62
CA GLN A 243 -4.20 -3.81 -13.26
C GLN A 243 -3.07 -3.99 -12.23
N PHE A 244 -2.91 -3.04 -11.32
CA PHE A 244 -1.91 -3.13 -10.26
C PHE A 244 -2.20 -4.28 -9.28
N ALA A 245 -3.46 -4.49 -8.89
CA ALA A 245 -3.86 -5.62 -8.08
C ALA A 245 -3.52 -6.96 -8.76
N ARG A 246 -3.81 -7.11 -10.05
CA ARG A 246 -3.41 -8.32 -10.82
C ARG A 246 -1.91 -8.55 -10.81
N PHE A 247 -1.13 -7.49 -11.03
CA PHE A 247 0.32 -7.56 -10.94
C PHE A 247 0.79 -8.02 -9.55
N ALA A 248 0.26 -7.44 -8.47
CA ALA A 248 0.58 -7.85 -7.11
C ALA A 248 0.23 -9.33 -6.85
N MET A 249 -0.92 -9.79 -7.35
CA MET A 249 -1.34 -11.18 -7.26
C MET A 249 -0.40 -12.13 -8.03
N GLU A 250 0.08 -11.74 -9.21
CA GLU A 250 1.05 -12.52 -10.00
C GLU A 250 2.38 -12.67 -9.26
N GLN A 251 2.84 -11.62 -8.59
CA GLN A 251 4.08 -11.65 -7.80
C GLN A 251 3.94 -12.54 -6.56
N ALA A 252 2.81 -12.46 -5.86
CA ALA A 252 2.51 -13.38 -4.76
C ALA A 252 2.50 -14.83 -5.24
N LYS A 253 1.84 -15.13 -6.38
CA LYS A 253 1.82 -16.49 -6.97
C LYS A 253 3.21 -16.99 -7.34
N ARG A 254 4.04 -16.14 -7.94
CA ARG A 254 5.43 -16.48 -8.28
C ARG A 254 6.22 -16.85 -7.03
N ARG A 255 6.11 -16.05 -5.97
CA ARG A 255 6.79 -16.32 -4.70
C ARG A 255 6.31 -17.62 -4.06
N ILE A 256 5.02 -17.92 -4.12
CA ILE A 256 4.45 -19.18 -3.61
C ILE A 256 5.04 -20.39 -4.35
N SER A 257 5.25 -20.28 -5.67
CA SER A 257 5.84 -21.36 -6.47
C SER A 257 7.36 -21.49 -6.33
N THR A 258 8.02 -20.52 -5.70
CA THR A 258 9.48 -20.46 -5.60
C THR A 258 9.91 -20.80 -4.19
N ASP A 259 10.82 -21.76 -4.04
CA ASP A 259 11.45 -22.05 -2.75
C ASP A 259 12.52 -20.99 -2.45
N VAL A 260 12.15 -19.97 -1.68
CA VAL A 260 13.07 -18.90 -1.27
C VAL A 260 13.71 -19.28 0.05
N LYS A 261 15.02 -19.53 0.01
CA LYS A 261 15.80 -19.96 1.18
C LYS A 261 15.94 -18.90 2.27
N ARG A 262 15.79 -17.61 1.91
CA ARG A 262 15.87 -16.47 2.82
C ARG A 262 14.51 -16.21 3.45
N LYS A 263 14.49 -15.86 4.74
CA LYS A 263 13.27 -15.49 5.46
C LYS A 263 12.86 -14.07 5.09
N ASP A 264 11.85 -13.97 4.23
CA ASP A 264 11.31 -12.73 3.75
C ASP A 264 9.98 -12.38 4.47
N LEU A 265 9.38 -11.24 4.14
CA LEU A 265 8.12 -10.79 4.74
C LEU A 265 6.99 -11.80 4.49
N PHE A 266 6.99 -12.46 3.32
CA PHE A 266 6.03 -13.51 3.01
C PHE A 266 6.14 -14.69 3.98
N TYR A 267 7.37 -15.14 4.24
CA TYR A 267 7.65 -16.17 5.25
C TYR A 267 7.10 -15.77 6.62
N HIS A 268 7.41 -14.56 7.10
CA HIS A 268 6.99 -14.13 8.45
C HIS A 268 5.48 -13.84 8.58
N LEU A 269 4.80 -13.46 7.50
CA LEU A 269 3.36 -13.21 7.49
C LEU A 269 2.51 -14.48 7.38
N TYR A 270 3.00 -15.50 6.67
CA TYR A 270 2.21 -16.68 6.30
C TYR A 270 2.89 -17.97 6.77
N GLU A 271 4.10 -18.26 6.30
CA GLU A 271 4.74 -19.56 6.50
C GLU A 271 5.15 -19.81 7.97
N ALA A 272 5.66 -18.80 8.67
CA ALA A 272 6.09 -18.91 10.07
C ALA A 272 4.93 -19.21 11.05
N THR A 273 3.70 -18.93 10.64
CA THR A 273 2.48 -19.15 11.44
C THR A 273 1.61 -20.29 10.91
N ALA A 274 2.01 -20.94 9.82
CA ALA A 274 1.31 -22.08 9.25
C ALA A 274 1.50 -23.30 10.15
N ASP A 275 0.38 -23.90 10.58
CA ASP A 275 0.40 -25.19 11.27
C ASP A 275 0.55 -26.31 10.23
N PRO A 276 1.67 -27.07 10.21
CA PRO A 276 1.90 -28.13 9.22
C PRO A 276 0.85 -29.24 9.27
N SER A 277 0.12 -29.37 10.38
CA SER A 277 -0.88 -30.40 10.59
C SER A 277 -2.26 -30.07 9.98
N ASN A 278 -2.48 -28.84 9.49
CA ASN A 278 -3.77 -28.41 8.94
C ASN A 278 -3.65 -27.75 7.53
N PRO A 279 -3.81 -28.53 6.45
CA PRO A 279 -3.71 -28.05 5.06
C PRO A 279 -4.70 -26.93 4.71
N SER A 280 -5.89 -26.93 5.33
CA SER A 280 -6.91 -25.89 5.08
C SER A 280 -6.50 -24.51 5.62
N SER A 281 -5.63 -24.47 6.63
CA SER A 281 -5.04 -23.23 7.15
C SER A 281 -4.07 -22.63 6.14
N TYR A 282 -3.30 -23.47 5.42
CA TYR A 282 -2.32 -23.04 4.44
C TYR A 282 -2.99 -22.38 3.22
N GLU A 283 -4.03 -23.00 2.64
CA GLU A 283 -4.77 -22.42 1.52
C GLU A 283 -5.50 -21.10 1.88
N ALA A 284 -6.06 -21.01 3.09
CA ALA A 284 -6.68 -19.79 3.59
C ALA A 284 -5.68 -18.66 3.87
N GLN A 285 -4.44 -19.01 4.25
CA GLN A 285 -3.34 -18.05 4.38
C GLN A 285 -2.84 -17.60 3.01
N LEU A 286 -2.87 -18.49 2.02
CA LEU A 286 -2.48 -18.20 0.63
C LEU A 286 -3.40 -17.17 -0.04
N SER A 287 -4.72 -17.30 0.12
CA SER A 287 -5.68 -16.33 -0.40
C SER A 287 -5.56 -14.96 0.30
N ALA A 288 -5.26 -14.97 1.60
CA ALA A 288 -4.91 -13.75 2.34
C ALA A 288 -3.62 -13.11 1.81
N ALA A 289 -2.60 -13.91 1.48
CA ALA A 289 -1.34 -13.41 0.92
C ALA A 289 -1.50 -12.71 -0.42
N VAL A 290 -2.35 -13.27 -1.28
CA VAL A 290 -2.71 -12.67 -2.56
C VAL A 290 -3.45 -11.34 -2.36
N THR A 291 -4.26 -11.22 -1.31
CA THR A 291 -5.00 -9.98 -0.99
C THR A 291 -4.08 -8.91 -0.38
N ASP A 292 -3.19 -9.30 0.52
CA ASP A 292 -2.26 -8.39 1.21
C ASP A 292 -1.09 -7.97 0.31
N SER A 293 -0.80 -8.70 -0.77
CA SER A 293 0.25 -8.37 -1.76
C SER A 293 0.17 -6.95 -2.30
N THR A 294 -1.06 -6.46 -2.53
CA THR A 294 -1.30 -5.10 -3.02
C THR A 294 -0.90 -4.08 -1.97
N LEU A 295 -1.19 -4.35 -0.70
CA LEU A 295 -0.82 -3.49 0.43
C LEU A 295 0.70 -3.47 0.63
N ILE A 296 1.37 -4.62 0.49
CA ILE A 296 2.82 -4.74 0.66
C ILE A 296 3.56 -3.85 -0.35
N ILE A 297 3.18 -3.91 -1.64
CA ILE A 297 3.84 -3.09 -2.68
C ILE A 297 3.58 -1.58 -2.47
N ILE A 298 2.44 -1.22 -1.90
CA ILE A 298 2.10 0.19 -1.61
C ILE A 298 2.85 0.72 -0.36
N ALA A 299 3.32 -0.15 0.54
CA ALA A 299 3.71 0.21 1.90
C ALA A 299 4.91 1.17 2.03
N GLU A 300 5.82 1.24 1.04
CA GLU A 300 6.95 2.19 1.04
C GLU A 300 6.87 3.24 -0.07
N ARG A 301 5.66 3.64 -0.41
CA ARG A 301 5.47 4.59 -1.51
C ARG A 301 6.01 5.97 -1.17
N TRP A 302 6.98 6.36 -1.97
CA TRP A 302 7.43 7.73 -2.17
C TRP A 302 7.24 8.08 -3.63
N LEU A 303 6.26 8.92 -3.98
CA LEU A 303 5.99 9.22 -5.38
C LEU A 303 6.94 10.25 -5.95
N ASN A 304 7.23 10.15 -7.25
CA ASN A 304 7.84 11.23 -8.02
C ASN A 304 6.80 11.78 -9.00
N ALA A 305 6.67 13.09 -9.10
CA ALA A 305 5.96 13.75 -10.18
C ALA A 305 6.85 13.76 -11.43
N ASN A 306 6.44 13.09 -12.51
CA ASN A 306 6.95 13.43 -13.83
C ASN A 306 5.84 13.50 -14.89
N SER A 307 5.52 14.75 -15.24
CA SER A 307 5.23 15.29 -16.58
C SER A 307 4.07 14.71 -17.41
N SER A 308 2.91 15.38 -17.34
CA SER A 308 2.23 15.92 -18.52
C SER A 308 1.18 16.97 -18.12
N ASN A 309 1.54 18.26 -18.08
CA ASN A 309 0.64 19.31 -18.53
C ASN A 309 1.38 20.65 -18.75
N THR A 310 1.32 21.08 -20.00
CA THR A 310 1.69 22.37 -20.54
C THR A 310 0.69 23.44 -20.08
N GLY A 311 1.20 24.56 -19.58
CA GLY A 311 0.53 25.86 -19.57
C GLY A 311 -0.51 26.11 -18.47
N THR A 312 -0.25 27.07 -17.58
CA THR A 312 -0.82 28.43 -17.65
C THR A 312 -0.49 29.25 -16.38
N ASN A 313 0.14 30.40 -16.64
CA ASN A 313 0.11 31.69 -15.95
C ASN A 313 0.01 31.78 -14.42
N THR A 314 1.17 32.09 -13.83
CA THR A 314 1.43 33.23 -12.93
C THR A 314 0.25 34.12 -12.52
N SER A 315 0.03 34.20 -11.20
CA SER A 315 -0.18 35.48 -10.53
C SER A 315 0.54 35.47 -9.17
N SER A 316 1.73 36.06 -9.16
CA SER A 316 2.52 36.32 -7.96
C SER A 316 1.92 37.50 -7.21
N SER A 317 1.46 37.27 -5.98
CA SER A 317 1.27 38.33 -4.99
C SER A 317 2.49 38.31 -4.06
N SER A 318 3.32 39.34 -4.22
CA SER A 318 4.45 39.63 -3.36
C SER A 318 3.96 40.11 -2.00
N SER A 319 4.47 39.50 -0.93
CA SER A 319 4.55 40.17 0.37
C SER A 319 5.97 40.06 0.88
N SER A 320 6.61 41.23 0.96
CA SER A 320 7.89 41.44 1.61
C SER A 320 7.71 41.29 3.12
N THR A 321 8.62 40.55 3.77
CA THR A 321 8.87 40.75 5.20
C THR A 321 10.34 40.43 5.50
N SER A 322 10.89 41.31 6.32
CA SER A 322 12.28 41.55 6.69
C SER A 322 12.94 40.44 7.50
N GLU A 323 14.27 40.49 7.52
CA GLU A 323 15.21 39.63 8.24
C GLU A 323 14.87 39.45 9.74
N GLY A 324 15.08 38.22 10.22
CA GLY A 324 15.08 37.88 11.64
C GLY A 324 13.97 36.95 12.10
N ASP A 325 13.45 36.04 11.27
CA ASP A 325 12.32 35.19 11.66
C ASP A 325 12.71 33.71 11.68
N GLN A 326 12.74 33.12 12.89
CA GLN A 326 12.91 31.68 13.09
C GLN A 326 11.65 30.97 12.55
N LYS A 327 11.57 30.85 11.22
CA LYS A 327 10.30 30.70 10.49
C LYS A 327 9.55 29.39 10.75
N PHE A 328 10.19 28.40 11.36
CA PHE A 328 9.57 27.11 11.67
C PHE A 328 10.03 26.57 13.03
N LYS A 329 9.17 26.67 14.05
CA LYS A 329 9.32 25.92 15.29
C LYS A 329 8.72 24.53 15.06
N THR A 330 9.54 23.59 14.57
CA THR A 330 9.10 22.21 14.33
C THR A 330 8.84 21.52 15.66
N ASP A 331 7.57 21.45 16.05
CA ASP A 331 7.15 20.62 17.18
C ASP A 331 7.25 19.15 16.77
N ARG A 332 8.21 18.44 17.38
CA ARG A 332 8.43 17.01 17.12
C ARG A 332 7.26 16.16 17.60
N GLU A 333 6.44 16.65 18.53
CA GLU A 333 5.23 15.96 18.99
C GLU A 333 4.08 16.09 17.98
N ALA A 334 4.04 17.19 17.22
CA ALA A 334 3.06 17.41 16.15
C ALA A 334 3.41 16.67 14.84
N PHE A 335 4.68 16.26 14.66
CA PHE A 335 5.12 15.53 13.48
C PHE A 335 4.85 14.02 13.61
N ILE A 336 3.71 13.59 13.05
CA ILE A 336 3.21 12.19 13.11
C ILE A 336 3.21 11.48 11.74
N PRO A 337 4.36 11.34 11.05
CA PRO A 337 4.42 10.75 9.69
C PRO A 337 4.01 9.27 9.65
N PHE A 338 4.09 8.58 10.79
CA PHE A 338 3.67 7.19 10.94
C PHE A 338 2.29 7.06 11.63
N SER A 339 1.58 8.17 11.80
CA SER A 339 0.32 8.27 12.54
C SER A 339 0.44 7.78 14.01
N TYR A 340 -0.68 7.69 14.72
CA TYR A 340 -0.75 7.28 16.12
C TYR A 340 -1.93 6.32 16.37
N GLY A 341 -1.86 5.54 17.45
CA GLY A 341 -2.92 4.62 17.88
C GLY A 341 -2.94 3.27 17.13
N PRO A 342 -4.06 2.51 17.22
CA PRO A 342 -4.16 1.14 16.70
C PRO A 342 -4.01 0.99 15.17
N ALA A 343 -4.04 2.11 14.44
CA ALA A 343 -3.88 2.17 12.99
C ALA A 343 -2.59 2.89 12.55
N ASN A 344 -1.63 3.11 13.47
CA ASN A 344 -0.31 3.64 13.13
C ASN A 344 0.45 2.72 12.16
N CYS A 345 1.51 3.18 11.51
CA CYS A 345 2.26 2.37 10.54
C CYS A 345 2.87 1.11 11.21
N ALA A 346 2.61 -0.07 10.64
CA ALA A 346 3.22 -1.33 11.09
C ALA A 346 4.71 -1.39 10.74
N GLY A 347 5.06 -0.91 9.54
CA GLY A 347 6.42 -0.90 9.00
C GLY A 347 7.31 0.23 9.54
N LYS A 348 6.87 1.03 10.52
CA LYS A 348 7.68 2.12 11.10
C LYS A 348 9.10 1.67 11.51
N PRO A 349 9.30 0.49 12.15
CA PRO A 349 10.64 0.03 12.49
C PRO A 349 11.52 -0.23 11.25
N LEU A 350 10.94 -0.80 10.19
CA LEU A 350 11.65 -1.07 8.93
C LEU A 350 11.98 0.23 8.20
N ALA A 351 11.03 1.13 8.03
CA ALA A 351 11.24 2.41 7.36
C ALA A 351 12.32 3.26 8.07
N LEU A 352 12.35 3.25 9.40
CA LEU A 352 13.41 3.93 10.16
C LEU A 352 14.76 3.25 10.01
N LEU A 353 14.81 1.92 9.87
CA LEU A 353 16.04 1.18 9.61
C LEU A 353 16.58 1.52 8.21
N GLU A 354 15.73 1.45 7.18
CA GLU A 354 16.04 1.79 5.79
C GLU A 354 16.58 3.22 5.68
N VAL A 355 15.82 4.22 6.13
CA VAL A 355 16.20 5.64 6.04
C VAL A 355 17.52 5.90 6.75
N ARG A 356 17.72 5.37 7.96
CA ARG A 356 18.97 5.60 8.71
C ARG A 356 20.17 4.94 8.03
N TYR A 357 20.01 3.70 7.58
CA TYR A 357 21.09 2.95 6.96
C TYR A 357 21.49 3.58 5.62
N VAL A 358 20.53 3.85 4.75
CA VAL A 358 20.77 4.41 3.42
C VAL A 358 21.35 5.82 3.52
N ILE A 359 20.81 6.70 4.37
CA ILE A 359 21.38 8.05 4.54
C ILE A 359 22.81 7.96 5.10
N ALA A 360 23.06 7.13 6.11
CA ALA A 360 24.40 6.97 6.65
C ALA A 360 25.39 6.48 5.57
N LEU A 361 24.98 5.51 4.76
CA LEU A 361 25.82 4.96 3.69
C LEU A 361 26.08 6.00 2.58
N LEU A 362 25.07 6.75 2.17
CA LEU A 362 25.19 7.78 1.14
C LEU A 362 26.10 8.92 1.61
N VAL A 363 25.89 9.46 2.81
CA VAL A 363 26.68 10.59 3.33
C VAL A 363 28.14 10.20 3.60
N THR A 364 28.39 8.94 3.97
CA THR A 364 29.76 8.45 4.22
C THR A 364 30.54 8.19 2.92
N ARG A 365 29.87 7.75 1.84
CA ARG A 365 30.55 7.44 0.56
C ARG A 365 30.59 8.59 -0.42
N PHE A 366 29.67 9.55 -0.31
CA PHE A 366 29.51 10.60 -1.31
C PHE A 366 29.49 12.00 -0.70
N GLU A 367 29.87 12.97 -1.53
CA GLU A 367 29.67 14.38 -1.28
C GLU A 367 28.58 14.89 -2.22
N PHE A 368 27.50 15.43 -1.65
CA PHE A 368 26.34 15.92 -2.38
C PHE A 368 26.36 17.44 -2.48
N PHE A 369 26.14 17.94 -3.68
CA PHE A 369 26.03 19.35 -4.02
C PHE A 369 24.72 19.60 -4.74
N LEU A 370 24.17 20.80 -4.59
CA LEU A 370 23.15 21.26 -5.52
C LEU A 370 23.84 21.65 -6.85
N PRO A 371 23.20 21.48 -8.02
CA PRO A 371 23.81 21.66 -9.35
C PRO A 371 24.28 23.08 -9.71
N VAL A 372 24.48 23.96 -8.73
CA VAL A 372 24.82 25.37 -8.89
C VAL A 372 26.34 25.62 -8.86
N GLN A 373 27.16 24.56 -8.77
CA GLN A 373 28.63 24.68 -8.72
C GLN A 373 29.34 24.34 -10.05
N ALA A 374 28.63 24.01 -11.13
CA ALA A 374 29.24 24.09 -12.47
C ALA A 374 29.32 25.57 -12.83
N SER A 375 30.55 26.06 -13.04
CA SER A 375 30.96 27.47 -13.02
C SER A 375 30.04 28.40 -13.81
N GLU A 376 29.84 29.60 -13.26
CA GLU A 376 29.16 30.75 -13.89
C GLU A 376 29.69 31.10 -15.30
N GLU A 377 30.86 30.58 -15.67
CA GLU A 377 31.56 30.88 -16.93
C GLU A 377 31.11 30.04 -18.14
N GLU A 378 30.53 28.84 -17.97
CA GLU A 378 30.30 27.93 -19.10
C GLU A 378 28.95 28.10 -19.84
N MET A 379 27.95 28.79 -19.25
CA MET A 379 26.59 28.80 -19.82
C MET A 379 25.85 30.14 -19.85
N GLY A 380 26.48 31.27 -19.53
CA GLY A 380 26.02 32.62 -19.92
C GLY A 380 24.60 33.04 -19.49
N ILE A 381 24.01 32.43 -18.46
CA ILE A 381 22.68 32.79 -17.93
C ILE A 381 22.78 32.90 -16.40
N PRO A 382 22.30 34.00 -15.77
CA PRO A 382 22.31 34.11 -14.31
C PRO A 382 21.26 33.15 -13.72
N VAL A 383 21.70 32.06 -13.10
CA VAL A 383 20.81 31.13 -12.39
C VAL A 383 21.01 31.33 -10.89
N ASP A 384 20.06 32.03 -10.28
CA ASP A 384 20.00 32.20 -8.83
C ASP A 384 19.86 30.82 -8.16
N SER A 385 20.88 30.43 -7.41
CA SER A 385 21.01 29.11 -6.75
C SER A 385 19.82 28.75 -5.87
N LYS A 386 19.17 29.76 -5.27
CA LYS A 386 17.92 29.60 -4.51
C LYS A 386 16.77 29.10 -5.38
N LYS A 387 16.69 29.55 -6.64
CA LYS A 387 15.58 29.24 -7.54
C LYS A 387 15.54 27.77 -7.94
N LEU A 388 16.69 27.11 -8.03
CA LEU A 388 16.78 25.68 -8.35
C LEU A 388 16.48 24.79 -7.13
N ALA A 389 16.86 25.22 -5.92
CA ALA A 389 16.47 24.53 -4.68
C ALA A 389 14.96 24.67 -4.41
N CYS A 390 14.39 25.87 -4.63
CA CYS A 390 12.95 26.10 -4.50
C CYS A 390 12.12 25.30 -5.51
N GLN A 391 12.65 24.98 -6.70
CA GLN A 391 11.93 24.18 -7.70
C GLN A 391 11.52 22.79 -7.21
N TRP A 392 12.31 22.15 -6.33
CA TRP A 392 11.95 20.84 -5.81
C TRP A 392 10.78 20.93 -4.83
N GLU A 393 10.83 21.92 -3.92
CA GLU A 393 9.76 22.19 -2.96
C GLU A 393 8.46 22.62 -3.66
N ASP A 394 8.57 23.49 -4.67
CA ASP A 394 7.44 23.94 -5.50
C ASP A 394 6.82 22.80 -6.32
N ALA A 395 7.59 21.75 -6.60
CA ALA A 395 7.13 20.56 -7.33
C ALA A 395 6.59 19.45 -6.41
N LEU A 396 6.57 19.65 -5.09
CA LEU A 396 5.89 18.75 -4.17
C LEU A 396 4.38 18.94 -4.29
N GLU A 397 3.62 17.88 -4.60
CA GLU A 397 2.15 17.92 -4.53
C GLU A 397 1.67 16.97 -3.43
N ASP A 398 0.80 17.47 -2.54
CA ASP A 398 0.10 16.62 -1.58
C ASP A 398 -1.32 16.32 -2.10
N ARG A 399 -1.54 15.07 -2.49
CA ARG A 399 -2.86 14.55 -2.86
C ARG A 399 -3.27 13.42 -1.91
N PHE A 400 -2.99 13.55 -0.61
CA PHE A 400 -2.97 12.51 0.46
C PHE A 400 -1.67 11.74 0.58
N VAL A 401 -1.00 11.49 -0.55
CA VAL A 401 0.39 11.03 -0.57
C VAL A 401 1.19 12.10 -1.31
N PHE A 402 2.36 12.45 -0.78
CA PHE A 402 3.28 13.38 -1.43
C PHE A 402 3.80 12.80 -2.75
N THR A 403 3.62 13.54 -3.84
CA THR A 403 4.40 13.42 -5.08
C THR A 403 5.60 14.36 -4.99
N LYS A 404 6.77 13.87 -5.37
CA LYS A 404 8.04 14.60 -5.29
C LYS A 404 8.49 15.07 -6.67
N GLY A 405 8.87 16.33 -6.81
CA GLY A 405 9.56 16.76 -8.02
C GLY A 405 10.92 16.05 -8.20
N PRO A 406 11.55 16.21 -9.36
CA PRO A 406 12.92 15.73 -9.58
C PRO A 406 13.88 16.45 -8.61
N LEU A 407 14.63 15.68 -7.82
CA LEU A 407 15.65 16.23 -6.92
C LEU A 407 17.02 16.11 -7.60
N ARG A 408 17.37 17.10 -8.41
CA ARG A 408 18.67 17.11 -9.10
C ARG A 408 19.78 17.44 -8.12
N VAL A 409 20.74 16.56 -8.02
CA VAL A 409 21.94 16.71 -7.19
C VAL A 409 23.17 16.38 -8.01
N SER A 410 24.26 17.06 -7.73
CA SER A 410 25.60 16.75 -8.22
C SER A 410 26.33 15.98 -7.13
N VAL A 411 26.99 14.88 -7.48
CA VAL A 411 27.59 13.95 -6.52
C VAL A 411 29.02 13.64 -6.92
N ARG A 412 29.90 13.69 -5.93
CA ARG A 412 31.30 13.26 -6.02
C ARG A 412 31.53 12.07 -5.10
N SER A 413 32.26 11.07 -5.58
CA SER A 413 32.68 9.94 -4.73
C SER A 413 33.80 10.35 -3.77
N ARG A 414 33.67 10.00 -2.49
CA ARG A 414 34.72 10.21 -1.48
C ARG A 414 35.81 9.13 -1.54
N THR A 415 35.50 7.94 -2.08
CA THR A 415 36.45 6.81 -2.13
C THR A 415 37.58 7.05 -3.12
N ASN A 416 37.37 7.86 -4.18
CA ASN A 416 38.43 8.23 -5.13
C ASN A 416 39.52 9.15 -4.54
N ASN A 417 39.23 9.87 -3.45
CA ASN A 417 40.14 10.87 -2.92
C ASN A 417 41.21 10.30 -1.97
N GLN A 418 41.18 9.00 -1.66
CA GLN A 418 42.20 8.34 -0.83
C GLN A 418 43.39 7.79 -1.64
N GLY A 419 43.36 7.88 -2.98
CA GLY A 419 44.47 7.48 -3.86
C GLY A 419 45.51 8.58 -4.13
N GLY A 420 45.24 9.82 -3.73
CA GLY A 420 46.17 10.95 -3.87
C GLY A 420 46.83 11.28 -2.54
N THR A 421 48.02 10.74 -2.28
CA THR A 421 48.93 11.26 -1.24
C THR A 421 49.40 12.66 -1.63
N GLY A 422 48.54 13.65 -1.45
CA GLY A 422 48.91 15.06 -1.36
C GLY A 422 49.38 15.30 0.07
N THR A 423 50.67 15.62 0.20
CA THR A 423 51.33 16.13 1.40
C THR A 423 50.43 17.09 2.17
N ARG A 424 49.92 16.62 3.31
CA ARG A 424 49.32 17.46 4.34
C ARG A 424 50.48 18.18 5.02
N THR A 425 50.83 19.36 4.52
CA THR A 425 51.70 20.30 5.23
C THR A 425 51.05 20.59 6.57
N ALA A 426 51.74 20.16 7.64
CA ALA A 426 51.52 20.70 8.96
C ALA A 426 51.89 22.17 8.89
N GLU A 427 50.90 23.05 9.01
CA GLU A 427 51.12 24.46 9.30
C GLU A 427 50.90 24.60 10.80
N GLU A 428 52.02 24.79 11.49
CA GLU A 428 52.10 25.40 12.82
C GLU A 428 51.52 26.82 12.73
N ASP A 429 50.54 27.12 13.58
CA ASP A 429 50.51 28.30 14.48
C ASP A 429 49.25 28.29 15.36
#